data_AF-A0A7X1Y7I8-F1
#
_entry.id   AF-A0A7X1Y7I8-F1
#
_cell.length_a   1.000
_cell.length_b   1.000
_cell.length_c   1.000
_cell.angle_alpha   90.00
_cell.angle_beta   90.00
_cell.angle_gamma   90.00
#
_symmetry.space_group_name_H-M   'P 1'
#
loop_
_entity.id
_entity.type
_entity.pdbx_description
1 polymer ?
#
loop_
_entity_poly.entity_id
_entity_poly.type
_entity_poly.pdbx_seq_one_letter_code
_entity_poly.pdbx_strand_id
1 'polypeptide(L)'
;MIKLEGALYPWRFRVVLGLLALLVGAIACQIIYLQVIDHDFLKGQGDARSLRHITIPAHRGLITDRNGEPLAVSTPVTTLWANPKEMQAGKDHWPALARALGQDPKVLTARLEQQANKEFIYLVRGLTPEQGQVVLDLKVPGVYGIEEFRRFYPAGEVTAHMVGFTDIDDKGREGVELAYDEWLAGVPGKRQVIKDRRGRLIKDIQVTKNAKAGKTLALSIDLRLQYLANRELRNALVENGAKAGSLVIMDVKTGEILAMVNQPTYNPNNRRNLQPAMMRNRAMIDVFEPGSTVKPISMSAALETGRWKPTDKVEVYPGTLQLGKYTIRDVSRTEGPVLDLTGILINSSNVGMSKVAFDIGGEAIFRQMAKMGLGQDTGLGFPGERVGNLPNYREWRKAETATLSYGYGVSVTAIQLVHAFSALANNGKLAPLTLLKADKDKPVQATQVMPEQVAKTLQGMLQEVIENPRGVWRAKVPAYHVGGKSGTARKTSSGGVKGYAVNSYRSLFAGFGPMSDPRYAIVVVIDEPSKA
;
A
#
# COMPACT_ATOMS: atom_id res chain seq x y z
N MET A 1 23.41 16.65 88.23
CA MET A 1 24.66 15.88 88.41
C MET A 1 24.31 14.48 88.90
N ILE A 2 24.60 13.46 88.12
CA ILE A 2 24.40 12.06 88.52
C ILE A 2 25.49 11.72 89.56
N LYS A 3 25.10 11.40 90.79
CA LYS A 3 26.02 10.91 91.83
C LYS A 3 26.33 9.44 91.54
N LEU A 4 27.59 9.15 91.23
CA LEU A 4 28.10 7.80 90.93
C LEU A 4 28.75 7.26 92.20
N GLU A 5 27.94 6.82 93.15
CA GLU A 5 28.44 6.17 94.37
C GLU A 5 28.77 4.70 94.04
N GLY A 6 30.04 4.32 94.19
CA GLY A 6 30.54 2.95 93.99
C GLY A 6 31.51 2.71 92.83
N ALA A 7 31.86 3.72 92.03
CA ALA A 7 32.81 3.56 90.91
C ALA A 7 34.23 4.07 91.27
N LEU A 8 35.25 3.20 91.16
CA LEU A 8 36.66 3.49 91.52
C LEU A 8 37.30 4.67 90.75
N TYR A 9 36.77 5.08 89.59
CA TYR A 9 37.25 6.23 88.80
C TYR A 9 36.11 6.99 88.08
N PRO A 10 35.38 7.89 88.79
CA PRO A 10 34.16 8.54 88.28
C PRO A 10 34.39 9.49 87.08
N TRP A 11 35.63 9.98 86.87
CA TRP A 11 35.98 10.81 85.71
C TRP A 11 36.03 10.01 84.40
N ARG A 12 36.49 8.75 84.43
CA ARG A 12 36.54 7.87 83.25
C ARG A 12 35.14 7.56 82.74
N PHE A 13 34.21 7.30 83.66
CA PHE A 13 32.81 7.06 83.33
C PHE A 13 32.16 8.29 82.68
N ARG A 14 32.39 9.49 83.22
CA ARG A 14 31.88 10.74 82.64
C ARG A 14 32.46 11.05 81.26
N VAL A 15 33.75 10.74 81.03
CA VAL A 15 34.39 10.88 79.71
C VAL A 15 33.77 9.93 78.69
N VAL A 16 33.56 8.66 79.06
CA VAL A 16 32.89 7.68 78.19
C VAL A 16 31.46 8.11 77.88
N LEU A 17 30.71 8.59 78.86
CA LEU A 17 29.33 9.05 78.69
C LEU A 17 29.23 10.32 77.83
N GLY A 18 30.19 11.24 77.98
CA GLY A 18 30.33 12.42 77.14
C GLY A 18 30.68 12.07 75.70
N LEU A 19 31.62 11.14 75.49
CA LEU A 19 31.95 10.61 74.16
C LEU A 19 30.75 9.92 73.51
N LEU A 20 29.99 9.12 74.27
CA LEU A 20 28.79 8.45 73.78
C LEU A 20 27.70 9.45 73.38
N ALA A 21 27.47 10.47 74.21
CA ALA A 21 26.52 11.55 73.90
C ALA A 21 26.93 12.37 72.67
N LEU A 22 28.23 12.61 72.48
CA LEU A 22 28.76 13.30 71.31
C LEU A 22 28.59 12.45 70.04
N LEU A 23 28.79 11.13 70.14
CA LEU A 23 28.57 10.18 69.05
C LEU A 23 27.08 10.11 68.66
N VAL A 24 26.17 10.06 69.64
CA VAL A 24 24.72 10.14 69.41
C VAL A 24 24.35 11.48 68.79
N GLY A 25 24.91 12.58 69.28
CA GLY A 25 24.71 13.92 68.74
C GLY A 25 25.16 14.03 67.28
N ALA A 26 26.32 13.47 66.94
CA ALA A 26 26.84 13.42 65.57
C ALA A 26 25.91 12.62 64.64
N ILE A 27 25.41 11.46 65.08
CA ILE A 27 24.44 10.66 64.31
C ILE A 27 23.13 11.43 64.12
N ALA A 28 22.60 12.07 65.16
CA ALA A 28 21.38 12.86 65.07
C ALA A 28 21.54 14.05 64.10
N CYS A 29 22.67 14.77 64.18
CA CYS A 29 22.98 15.86 63.27
C CYS A 29 23.10 15.36 61.82
N GLN A 30 23.74 14.20 61.61
CA GLN A 30 23.85 13.59 60.29
C GLN A 30 22.49 13.15 59.73
N ILE A 31 21.61 12.62 60.58
CA ILE A 31 20.24 12.26 60.19
C ILE A 31 19.46 13.51 59.77
N ILE A 32 19.54 14.59 60.56
CA ILE A 32 18.88 15.87 60.24
C ILE A 32 19.43 16.45 58.93
N TYR A 33 20.76 16.42 58.74
CA TYR A 33 21.40 16.87 57.50
C TYR A 33 20.88 16.08 56.29
N LEU A 34 20.84 14.74 56.38
CA LEU A 34 20.37 13.88 55.30
C LEU A 34 18.85 13.97 55.05
N GLN A 35 18.04 14.16 56.09
CA GLN A 35 16.57 14.21 55.97
C GLN A 35 15.99 15.59 55.65
N VAL A 36 16.69 16.68 55.99
CA VAL A 36 16.17 18.05 55.84
C VAL A 36 16.92 18.83 54.75
N ILE A 37 18.25 18.68 54.66
CA ILE A 37 19.06 19.45 53.70
C ILE A 37 19.24 18.67 52.39
N ASP A 38 19.60 17.39 52.48
CA ASP A 38 19.87 16.55 51.31
C ASP A 38 18.64 15.75 50.80
N HIS A 39 17.45 16.02 51.36
CA HIS A 39 16.23 15.28 51.04
C HIS A 39 15.94 15.26 49.54
N ASP A 40 15.97 16.42 48.90
CA ASP A 40 15.64 16.56 47.47
C ASP A 40 16.72 15.94 46.56
N PHE A 41 17.99 16.00 46.98
CA PHE A 41 19.09 15.35 46.25
C PHE A 41 19.01 13.83 46.32
N LEU A 42 18.77 13.26 47.51
CA LEU A 42 18.64 11.81 47.72
C LEU A 42 17.35 11.26 47.11
N LYS A 43 16.25 12.00 47.20
CA LYS A 43 14.99 11.65 46.54
C LYS A 43 15.12 11.73 45.04
N GLY A 44 15.78 12.76 44.49
CA GLY A 44 16.09 12.87 43.07
C GLY A 44 16.96 11.72 42.54
N GLN A 45 17.99 11.30 43.30
CA GLN A 45 18.80 10.12 42.98
C GLN A 45 17.99 8.80 43.06
N GLY A 46 17.06 8.69 44.01
CA GLY A 46 16.14 7.55 44.14
C GLY A 46 15.10 7.48 43.02
N ASP A 47 14.51 8.62 42.68
CA ASP A 47 13.53 8.80 41.61
C ASP A 47 14.17 8.57 40.25
N ALA A 48 15.37 9.09 39.99
CA ALA A 48 16.11 8.83 38.75
C ALA A 48 16.40 7.34 38.52
N ARG A 49 16.47 6.53 39.58
CA ARG A 49 16.71 5.08 39.52
C ARG A 49 15.43 4.25 39.46
N SER A 50 14.30 4.76 39.94
CA SER A 50 13.05 4.00 40.11
C SER A 50 11.88 4.47 39.24
N LEU A 51 11.83 5.76 38.87
CA LEU A 51 10.85 6.30 37.94
C LEU A 51 11.16 5.85 36.52
N ARG A 52 10.19 5.18 35.90
CA ARG A 52 10.25 4.81 34.49
C ARG A 52 9.02 5.33 33.78
N HIS A 53 9.20 5.73 32.52
CA HIS A 53 8.09 6.00 31.62
C HIS A 53 7.79 4.73 30.83
N ILE A 54 6.54 4.30 30.86
CA ILE A 54 6.01 3.25 29.99
C ILE A 54 5.12 3.90 28.94
N THR A 55 5.31 3.50 27.70
CA THR A 55 4.49 3.93 26.56
C THR A 55 3.12 3.31 26.66
N ILE A 56 2.07 4.12 26.49
CA ILE A 56 0.70 3.63 26.30
C ILE A 56 0.50 3.55 24.78
N PRO A 57 0.32 2.36 24.19
CA PRO A 57 0.13 2.22 22.75
C PRO A 57 -1.14 2.97 22.32
N ALA A 58 -1.06 3.67 21.19
CA ALA A 58 -2.21 4.30 20.59
C ALA A 58 -2.97 3.28 19.73
N HIS A 59 -4.30 3.39 19.72
CA HIS A 59 -5.12 2.58 18.83
C HIS A 59 -4.98 3.11 17.40
N ARG A 60 -4.48 2.28 16.48
CA ARG A 60 -4.34 2.66 15.07
C ARG A 60 -5.72 2.80 14.40
N GLY A 61 -5.86 3.79 13.53
CA GLY A 61 -7.12 4.16 12.88
C GLY A 61 -7.74 3.02 12.07
N LEU A 62 -9.07 2.95 12.04
CA LEU A 62 -9.81 1.98 11.22
C LEU A 62 -9.68 2.33 9.74
N ILE A 63 -9.39 1.35 8.87
CA ILE A 63 -9.54 1.53 7.42
C ILE A 63 -10.83 0.84 6.99
N THR A 64 -11.68 1.57 6.27
CA THR A 64 -12.97 1.09 5.76
C THR A 64 -13.04 1.21 4.24
N ASP A 65 -13.92 0.40 3.62
CA ASP A 65 -14.36 0.62 2.26
C ASP A 65 -15.28 1.86 2.19
N ARG A 66 -15.74 2.22 0.99
CA ARG A 66 -16.60 3.39 0.80
C ARG A 66 -17.97 3.27 1.50
N ASN A 67 -18.40 2.07 1.85
CA ASN A 67 -19.68 1.75 2.47
C ASN A 67 -19.57 1.55 4.00
N GLY A 68 -18.35 1.58 4.56
CA GLY A 68 -18.08 1.43 5.99
C GLY A 68 -17.64 0.02 6.39
N GLU A 69 -17.46 -0.90 5.45
CA GLU A 69 -16.98 -2.25 5.73
C GLU A 69 -15.51 -2.22 6.17
N PRO A 70 -15.14 -2.90 7.27
CA PRO A 70 -13.79 -2.86 7.80
C PRO A 70 -12.79 -3.61 6.91
N LEU A 71 -11.72 -2.93 6.49
CA LEU A 71 -10.65 -3.49 5.67
C LEU A 71 -9.38 -3.77 6.49
N ALA A 72 -9.13 -2.95 7.51
CA ALA A 72 -8.06 -3.17 8.46
C ALA A 72 -8.47 -2.65 9.83
N VAL A 73 -8.43 -3.54 10.82
CA VAL A 73 -8.87 -3.32 12.20
C VAL A 73 -7.70 -3.59 13.15
N SER A 74 -7.61 -2.82 14.22
CA SER A 74 -6.63 -3.07 15.27
C SER A 74 -7.27 -3.93 16.34
N THR A 75 -6.76 -5.15 16.49
CA THR A 75 -7.23 -6.11 17.49
C THR A 75 -6.30 -6.12 18.69
N PRO A 76 -6.82 -6.15 19.93
CA PRO A 76 -6.00 -6.28 21.12
C PRO A 76 -5.31 -7.64 21.11
N VAL A 77 -4.02 -7.65 21.45
CA VAL A 77 -3.20 -8.84 21.59
C VAL A 77 -2.37 -8.75 22.85
N THR A 78 -1.99 -9.89 23.40
CA THR A 78 -1.09 -9.96 24.54
C THR A 78 0.30 -10.34 24.07
N THR A 79 1.28 -9.49 24.39
CA THR A 79 2.69 -9.79 24.23
C THR A 79 3.28 -10.19 25.57
N LEU A 80 3.89 -11.37 25.61
CA LEU A 80 4.53 -11.91 26.80
C LEU A 80 6.03 -11.61 26.75
N TRP A 81 6.53 -11.03 27.82
CA TRP A 81 7.95 -10.78 28.02
C TRP A 81 8.39 -11.32 29.37
N ALA A 82 9.69 -11.48 29.52
CA ALA A 82 10.29 -12.01 30.72
C ALA A 82 11.46 -11.15 31.21
N ASN A 83 11.68 -11.19 32.52
CA ASN A 83 12.91 -10.77 33.17
C ASN A 83 13.75 -12.02 33.52
N PRO A 84 14.79 -12.34 32.73
CA PRO A 84 15.63 -13.52 32.96
C PRO A 84 16.26 -13.60 34.35
N LYS A 85 16.56 -12.47 35.00
CA LYS A 85 17.11 -12.44 36.37
C LYS A 85 16.13 -13.00 37.39
N GLU A 86 14.85 -12.65 37.26
CA GLU A 86 13.78 -13.13 38.15
C GLU A 86 13.42 -14.59 37.86
N MET A 87 13.46 -14.97 36.58
CA MET A 87 13.16 -16.33 36.14
C MET A 87 14.15 -17.38 36.67
N GLN A 88 15.36 -16.98 37.09
CA GLN A 88 16.34 -17.91 37.70
C GLN A 88 15.83 -18.54 38.99
N ALA A 89 14.95 -17.85 39.73
CA ALA A 89 14.35 -18.38 40.96
C ALA A 89 13.29 -19.46 40.70
N GLY A 90 12.84 -19.61 39.44
CA GLY A 90 11.73 -20.50 39.05
C GLY A 90 12.08 -21.44 37.89
N LYS A 91 13.31 -21.98 37.86
CA LYS A 91 13.78 -22.89 36.79
C LYS A 91 12.86 -24.09 36.57
N ASP A 92 12.26 -24.60 37.64
CA ASP A 92 11.37 -25.76 37.61
C ASP A 92 10.10 -25.53 36.78
N HIS A 93 9.70 -24.26 36.60
CA HIS A 93 8.52 -23.89 35.82
C HIS A 93 8.81 -23.71 34.32
N TRP A 94 10.07 -23.67 33.89
CA TRP A 94 10.42 -23.40 32.49
C TRP A 94 9.90 -24.44 31.50
N PRO A 95 9.88 -25.76 31.80
CA PRO A 95 9.29 -26.74 30.90
C PRO A 95 7.76 -26.58 30.73
N ALA A 96 7.06 -26.14 31.78
CA ALA A 96 5.63 -25.85 31.70
C ALA A 96 5.38 -24.59 30.86
N LEU A 97 6.17 -23.54 31.07
CA LEU A 97 6.14 -22.32 30.26
C LEU A 97 6.41 -22.61 28.78
N ALA A 98 7.44 -23.40 28.47
CA ALA A 98 7.78 -23.77 27.10
C ALA A 98 6.61 -24.49 26.41
N ARG A 99 5.98 -25.45 27.08
CA ARG A 99 4.80 -26.15 26.57
C ARG A 99 3.62 -25.21 26.32
N ALA A 100 3.35 -24.28 27.23
CA ALA A 100 2.28 -23.30 27.07
C ALA A 100 2.54 -22.32 25.92
N LEU A 101 3.81 -22.00 25.64
CA LEU A 101 4.23 -21.17 24.50
C LEU A 101 4.38 -21.94 23.18
N GLY A 102 4.22 -23.27 23.20
CA GLY A 102 4.46 -24.13 22.04
C GLY A 102 5.92 -24.16 21.57
N GLN A 103 6.87 -23.92 22.48
CA GLN A 103 8.31 -23.90 22.21
C GLN A 103 8.97 -25.18 22.74
N ASP A 104 10.08 -25.58 22.14
CA ASP A 104 10.89 -26.69 22.67
C ASP A 104 11.49 -26.29 24.04
N PRO A 105 11.26 -27.08 25.11
CA PRO A 105 11.79 -26.79 26.44
C PRO A 105 13.30 -26.59 26.50
N LYS A 106 14.07 -27.34 25.72
CA LYS A 106 15.54 -27.22 25.67
C LYS A 106 15.95 -25.90 25.04
N VAL A 107 15.27 -25.50 23.96
CA VAL A 107 15.54 -24.23 23.26
C VAL A 107 15.21 -23.03 24.15
N LEU A 108 14.06 -23.03 24.81
CA LEU A 108 13.69 -21.95 25.72
C LEU A 108 14.65 -21.86 26.91
N THR A 109 14.99 -22.99 27.52
CA THR A 109 15.94 -23.07 28.65
C THR A 109 17.30 -22.48 28.27
N ALA A 110 17.88 -22.94 27.14
CA ALA A 110 19.16 -22.43 26.65
C ALA A 110 19.11 -20.92 26.38
N ARG A 111 18.01 -20.42 25.79
CA ARG A 111 17.81 -18.99 25.53
C ARG A 111 17.74 -18.17 26.83
N LEU A 112 17.04 -18.68 27.85
CA LEU A 112 16.92 -18.02 29.15
C LEU A 112 18.25 -17.98 29.91
N GLU A 113 19.05 -19.04 29.83
CA GLU A 113 20.37 -19.10 30.48
C GLU A 113 21.38 -18.19 29.80
N GLN A 114 21.43 -18.19 28.46
CA GLN A 114 22.29 -17.28 27.69
C GLN A 114 21.96 -15.80 27.96
N GLN A 115 20.72 -15.50 28.31
CA GLN A 115 20.23 -14.13 28.54
C GLN A 115 19.99 -13.82 30.03
N ALA A 116 20.53 -14.62 30.95
CA ALA A 116 20.28 -14.52 32.39
C ALA A 116 20.59 -13.13 32.99
N ASN A 117 21.54 -12.40 32.41
CA ASN A 117 21.94 -11.07 32.87
C ASN A 117 21.05 -9.93 32.32
N LYS A 118 20.12 -10.20 31.40
CA LYS A 118 19.19 -9.20 30.86
C LYS A 118 18.00 -9.00 31.79
N GLU A 119 17.38 -7.83 31.69
CA GLU A 119 16.17 -7.47 32.46
C GLU A 119 14.89 -7.52 31.62
N PHE A 120 15.03 -7.75 30.31
CA PHE A 120 13.91 -7.79 29.37
C PHE A 120 14.23 -8.69 28.18
N ILE A 121 13.34 -9.63 27.90
CA ILE A 121 13.30 -10.42 26.66
C ILE A 121 11.86 -10.66 26.24
N TYR A 122 11.57 -10.66 24.94
CA TYR A 122 10.27 -11.12 24.43
C TYR A 122 10.22 -12.65 24.45
N LEU A 123 9.19 -13.23 25.07
CA LEU A 123 8.91 -14.65 25.01
C LEU A 123 8.17 -14.97 23.71
N VAL A 124 7.01 -14.33 23.53
CA VAL A 124 6.15 -14.43 22.34
C VAL A 124 5.39 -13.11 22.19
N ARG A 125 5.23 -12.63 20.97
CA ARG A 125 4.44 -11.42 20.65
C ARG A 125 3.15 -11.78 19.93
N GLY A 126 2.09 -11.03 20.22
CA GLY A 126 0.84 -11.10 19.46
C GLY A 126 0.00 -12.36 19.69
N LEU A 127 -0.06 -12.86 20.93
CA LEU A 127 -1.01 -13.90 21.32
C LEU A 127 -2.42 -13.30 21.43
N THR A 128 -3.46 -14.12 21.27
CA THR A 128 -4.80 -13.65 21.64
C THR A 128 -4.84 -13.40 23.16
N PRO A 129 -5.71 -12.51 23.65
CA PRO A 129 -5.83 -12.26 25.09
C PRO A 129 -6.06 -13.52 25.91
N GLU A 130 -6.83 -14.47 25.41
CA GLU A 130 -7.11 -15.76 26.07
C GLU A 130 -5.85 -16.61 26.18
N GLN A 131 -5.08 -16.72 25.09
CA GLN A 131 -3.80 -17.46 25.08
C GLN A 131 -2.76 -16.81 25.99
N GLY A 132 -2.69 -15.48 26.01
CA GLY A 132 -1.82 -14.74 26.92
C GLY A 132 -2.17 -15.01 28.38
N GLN A 133 -3.47 -15.00 28.71
CA GLN A 133 -3.95 -15.22 30.07
C GLN A 133 -3.63 -16.63 30.58
N VAL A 134 -3.79 -17.67 29.76
CA VAL A 134 -3.42 -19.05 30.11
C VAL A 134 -1.95 -19.15 30.56
N VAL A 135 -1.04 -18.42 29.91
CA VAL A 135 0.38 -18.41 30.29
C VAL A 135 0.62 -17.60 31.56
N LEU A 136 -0.08 -16.48 31.73
CA LEU A 136 0.02 -15.64 32.93
C LEU A 136 -0.54 -16.35 34.17
N ASP A 137 -1.56 -17.19 34.01
CA ASP A 137 -2.18 -17.98 35.08
C ASP A 137 -1.26 -19.07 35.64
N LEU A 138 -0.20 -19.44 34.91
CA LEU A 138 0.88 -20.30 35.42
C LEU A 138 1.69 -19.63 36.54
N LYS A 139 1.56 -18.30 36.70
CA LYS A 139 2.23 -17.49 37.74
C LYS A 139 3.74 -17.72 37.82
N VAL A 140 4.38 -17.94 36.66
CA VAL A 140 5.83 -18.14 36.58
C VAL A 140 6.54 -16.84 36.99
N PRO A 141 7.43 -16.87 37.99
CA PRO A 141 8.15 -15.67 38.42
C PRO A 141 8.93 -15.03 37.26
N GLY A 142 8.77 -13.73 37.09
CA GLY A 142 9.48 -12.97 36.06
C GLY A 142 8.84 -13.00 34.66
N VAL A 143 7.63 -13.56 34.50
CA VAL A 143 6.84 -13.48 33.26
C VAL A 143 5.75 -12.41 33.39
N TYR A 144 5.62 -11.59 32.36
CA TYR A 144 4.73 -10.44 32.36
C TYR A 144 4.00 -10.29 31.01
N GLY A 145 2.77 -9.79 31.06
CA GLY A 145 1.98 -9.44 29.89
C GLY A 145 2.00 -7.93 29.62
N ILE A 146 2.04 -7.57 28.35
CA ILE A 146 1.76 -6.21 27.85
C ILE A 146 0.64 -6.33 26.84
N GLU A 147 -0.38 -5.49 26.99
CA GLU A 147 -1.42 -5.31 25.98
C GLU A 147 -0.86 -4.47 24.84
N GLU A 148 -0.88 -5.02 23.64
CA GLU A 148 -0.50 -4.36 22.40
C GLU A 148 -1.66 -4.47 21.41
N PHE A 149 -1.57 -3.75 20.29
CA PHE A 149 -2.48 -3.91 19.18
C PHE A 149 -1.77 -4.57 18.02
N ARG A 150 -2.50 -5.41 17.30
CA ARG A 150 -2.05 -5.98 16.03
C ARG A 150 -3.09 -5.72 14.97
N ARG A 151 -2.61 -5.44 13.77
CA ARG A 151 -3.47 -5.26 12.61
C ARG A 151 -4.03 -6.60 12.10
N PHE A 152 -5.34 -6.64 11.91
CA PHE A 152 -6.08 -7.71 11.28
C PHE A 152 -6.82 -7.19 10.04
N TYR A 153 -6.82 -7.96 8.96
CA TYR A 153 -7.37 -7.58 7.67
C TYR A 153 -8.53 -8.52 7.30
N PRO A 154 -9.79 -8.16 7.55
CA PRO A 154 -10.94 -9.04 7.33
C PRO A 154 -11.10 -9.51 5.89
N ALA A 155 -10.84 -8.63 4.92
CA ALA A 155 -10.92 -8.95 3.49
C ALA A 155 -9.71 -9.74 2.95
N GLY A 156 -8.70 -9.99 3.79
CA GLY A 156 -7.56 -10.86 3.47
C GLY A 156 -6.87 -10.51 2.15
N GLU A 157 -6.79 -11.50 1.26
CA GLU A 157 -6.05 -11.40 -0.01
C GLU A 157 -6.70 -10.46 -1.05
N VAL A 158 -7.99 -10.15 -0.89
CA VAL A 158 -8.78 -9.41 -1.88
C VAL A 158 -8.39 -7.94 -1.94
N THR A 159 -7.94 -7.38 -0.81
CA THR A 159 -7.53 -5.97 -0.69
C THR A 159 -6.06 -5.81 -0.35
N ALA A 160 -5.27 -6.90 -0.36
CA ALA A 160 -3.91 -6.94 0.18
C ALA A 160 -2.99 -5.86 -0.41
N HIS A 161 -2.92 -5.72 -1.73
CA HIS A 161 -2.02 -4.76 -2.38
C HIS A 161 -2.40 -3.30 -2.13
N MET A 162 -3.69 -3.05 -1.94
CA MET A 162 -4.22 -1.69 -1.81
C MET A 162 -4.14 -1.22 -0.36
N VAL A 163 -4.64 -2.04 0.57
CA VAL A 163 -4.56 -1.75 2.01
C VAL A 163 -3.10 -1.85 2.48
N GLY A 164 -2.37 -2.87 2.01
CA GLY A 164 -1.02 -3.18 2.46
C GLY A 164 -1.02 -3.87 3.81
N PHE A 165 0.06 -3.71 4.56
CA PHE A 165 0.16 -4.24 5.92
C PHE A 165 1.09 -3.43 6.84
N THR A 166 1.00 -3.70 8.14
CA THR A 166 1.89 -3.18 9.20
C THR A 166 2.94 -4.20 9.63
N ASP A 167 4.07 -3.75 10.16
CA ASP A 167 5.09 -4.63 10.74
C ASP A 167 4.69 -5.17 12.14
N ILE A 168 5.65 -5.72 12.88
CA ILE A 168 5.41 -6.25 14.23
C ILE A 168 5.26 -5.13 15.29
N ASP A 169 5.62 -3.90 14.95
CA ASP A 169 5.53 -2.72 15.81
C ASP A 169 4.37 -1.79 15.37
N ASP A 170 3.42 -2.34 14.60
CA ASP A 170 2.22 -1.68 14.08
C ASP A 170 2.47 -0.44 13.19
N LYS A 171 3.64 -0.38 12.55
CA LYS A 171 3.98 0.65 11.55
C LYS A 171 3.63 0.19 10.14
N GLY A 172 3.01 1.06 9.36
CA GLY A 172 2.70 0.80 7.96
C GLY A 172 3.94 0.48 7.13
N ARG A 173 3.88 -0.57 6.30
CA ARG A 173 4.99 -1.01 5.45
C ARG A 173 4.66 -1.05 3.97
N GLU A 174 3.41 -1.23 3.62
CA GLU A 174 2.93 -1.24 2.23
C GLU A 174 1.58 -0.56 2.12
N GLY A 175 1.16 -0.27 0.89
CA GLY A 175 -0.20 0.17 0.60
C GLY A 175 -0.60 1.46 1.29
N VAL A 176 -1.91 1.58 1.52
CA VAL A 176 -2.54 2.64 2.31
C VAL A 176 -1.98 2.70 3.73
N GLU A 177 -1.65 1.55 4.34
CA GLU A 177 -1.06 1.50 5.67
C GLU A 177 0.23 2.33 5.76
N LEU A 178 1.09 2.25 4.73
CA LEU A 178 2.30 3.07 4.64
C LEU A 178 2.00 4.50 4.15
N ALA A 179 1.17 4.66 3.12
CA ALA A 179 0.85 5.97 2.55
C ALA A 179 0.24 6.94 3.58
N TYR A 180 -0.58 6.40 4.50
CA TYR A 180 -1.29 7.15 5.52
C TYR A 180 -0.82 6.77 6.94
N ASP A 181 0.42 6.30 7.11
CA ASP A 181 0.91 5.83 8.41
C ASP A 181 0.79 6.88 9.51
N GLU A 182 1.11 8.14 9.22
CA GLU A 182 0.99 9.24 10.19
C GLU A 182 -0.47 9.54 10.59
N TRP A 183 -1.40 9.39 9.64
CA TRP A 183 -2.83 9.57 9.90
C TRP A 183 -3.41 8.44 10.75
N LEU A 184 -2.95 7.22 10.48
CA LEU A 184 -3.44 5.98 11.07
C LEU A 184 -2.78 5.67 12.42
N ALA A 185 -1.49 5.96 12.63
CA ALA A 185 -0.77 5.52 13.83
C ALA A 185 -1.26 6.17 15.13
N GLY A 186 -1.78 7.41 15.04
CA GLY A 186 -2.09 8.20 16.24
C GLY A 186 -0.83 8.62 16.99
N VAL A 187 -0.97 8.99 18.27
CA VAL A 187 0.15 9.43 19.10
C VAL A 187 0.18 8.63 20.41
N PRO A 188 1.26 7.87 20.68
CA PRO A 188 1.34 7.10 21.91
C PRO A 188 1.39 7.99 23.15
N GLY A 189 0.77 7.51 24.22
CA GLY A 189 0.79 8.14 25.53
C GLY A 189 2.04 7.77 26.33
N LYS A 190 2.20 8.40 27.50
CA LYS A 190 3.25 8.07 28.48
C LYS A 190 2.64 8.05 29.87
N ARG A 191 2.88 6.96 30.61
CA ARG A 191 2.62 6.90 32.05
C ARG A 191 3.91 6.75 32.85
N GLN A 192 3.97 7.45 33.97
CA GLN A 192 5.04 7.32 34.94
C GLN A 192 4.70 6.22 35.94
N VAL A 193 5.64 5.31 36.12
CA VAL A 193 5.52 4.16 37.02
C VAL A 193 6.74 4.07 37.91
N ILE A 194 6.55 3.60 39.14
CA ILE A 194 7.65 3.24 40.04
C ILE A 194 7.94 1.76 39.84
N LYS A 195 9.19 1.44 39.52
CA LYS A 195 9.68 0.06 39.52
C LYS A 195 10.63 -0.18 40.69
N ASP A 196 10.61 -1.38 41.25
CA ASP A 196 11.62 -1.78 42.23
C ASP A 196 12.97 -2.08 41.54
N ARG A 197 14.02 -2.36 42.33
CA ARG A 197 15.36 -2.74 41.81
C ARG A 197 15.35 -4.04 40.99
N ARG A 198 14.26 -4.80 41.00
CA ARG A 198 14.06 -6.03 40.24
C ARG A 198 13.20 -5.79 38.98
N GLY A 199 12.64 -4.60 38.80
CA GLY A 199 11.85 -4.21 37.63
C GLY A 199 10.33 -4.40 37.80
N ARG A 200 9.87 -4.84 38.98
CA ARG A 200 8.44 -5.04 39.28
C ARG A 200 7.73 -3.70 39.37
N LEU A 201 6.56 -3.61 38.74
CA LEU A 201 5.70 -2.43 38.85
C LEU A 201 5.17 -2.32 40.28
N ILE A 202 5.61 -1.30 41.02
CA ILE A 202 5.12 -1.05 42.39
C ILE A 202 3.85 -0.21 42.34
N LYS A 203 3.85 0.84 41.51
CA LYS A 203 2.77 1.83 41.48
C LYS A 203 2.73 2.59 40.16
N ASP A 204 1.54 2.75 39.60
CA ASP A 204 1.25 3.77 38.58
C ASP A 204 1.13 5.14 39.28
N ILE A 205 1.97 6.11 38.91
CA ILE A 205 1.94 7.44 39.51
C ILE A 205 0.90 8.29 38.79
N GLN A 206 1.11 8.50 37.50
CA GLN A 206 0.29 9.39 36.69
C GLN A 206 0.51 9.14 35.20
N VAL A 207 -0.51 9.49 34.41
CA VAL A 207 -0.38 9.59 32.95
C VAL A 207 0.18 10.97 32.63
N THR A 208 1.45 11.03 32.23
CA THR A 208 2.11 12.29 31.83
C THR A 208 1.60 12.78 30.48
N LYS A 209 1.18 11.86 29.60
CA LYS A 209 0.60 12.19 28.29
C LYS A 209 -0.44 11.14 27.89
N ASN A 210 -1.66 11.56 27.60
CA ASN A 210 -2.69 10.65 27.09
C ASN A 210 -2.35 10.17 25.67
N ALA A 211 -2.62 8.90 25.39
CA ALA A 211 -2.58 8.39 24.04
C ALA A 211 -3.71 9.01 23.21
N LYS A 212 -3.43 9.35 21.95
CA LYS A 212 -4.44 9.79 20.98
C LYS A 212 -4.57 8.71 19.93
N ALA A 213 -5.79 8.20 19.76
CA ALA A 213 -6.08 7.22 18.71
C ALA A 213 -5.80 7.82 17.32
N GLY A 214 -5.41 6.95 16.39
CA GLY A 214 -5.34 7.26 14.98
C GLY A 214 -6.72 7.56 14.41
N LYS A 215 -6.74 8.25 13.27
CA LYS A 215 -7.98 8.67 12.63
C LYS A 215 -8.45 7.59 11.65
N THR A 216 -9.76 7.40 11.59
CA THR A 216 -10.39 6.52 10.59
C THR A 216 -10.13 7.04 9.18
N LEU A 217 -9.97 6.11 8.23
CA LEU A 217 -9.79 6.38 6.81
C LEU A 217 -10.81 5.59 6.00
N ALA A 218 -11.59 6.27 5.17
CA ALA A 218 -12.54 5.65 4.25
C ALA A 218 -11.95 5.66 2.84
N LEU A 219 -11.71 4.48 2.29
CA LEU A 219 -11.21 4.31 0.94
C LEU A 219 -12.35 4.47 -0.09
N SER A 220 -12.00 4.83 -1.32
CA SER A 220 -12.94 4.91 -2.45
C SER A 220 -13.44 3.56 -2.94
N ILE A 221 -12.78 2.49 -2.49
CA ILE A 221 -13.02 1.13 -2.94
C ILE A 221 -14.42 0.68 -2.54
N ASP A 222 -15.09 -0.03 -3.43
CA ASP A 222 -16.30 -0.77 -3.09
C ASP A 222 -15.92 -2.23 -2.91
N LEU A 223 -16.05 -2.75 -1.69
CA LEU A 223 -15.59 -4.09 -1.39
C LEU A 223 -16.29 -5.15 -2.27
N ARG A 224 -17.54 -4.91 -2.70
CA ARG A 224 -18.29 -5.82 -3.57
C ARG A 224 -17.69 -5.87 -4.97
N LEU A 225 -17.35 -4.70 -5.53
CA LEU A 225 -16.67 -4.60 -6.83
C LEU A 225 -15.25 -5.18 -6.76
N GLN A 226 -14.54 -4.96 -5.66
CA GLN A 226 -13.23 -5.53 -5.42
C GLN A 226 -13.27 -7.07 -5.41
N TYR A 227 -14.23 -7.68 -4.70
CA TYR A 227 -14.40 -9.14 -4.69
C TYR A 227 -14.71 -9.68 -6.09
N LEU A 228 -15.63 -9.04 -6.82
CA LEU A 228 -15.98 -9.43 -8.18
C LEU A 228 -14.77 -9.35 -9.10
N ALA A 229 -14.06 -8.23 -9.11
CA ALA A 229 -12.87 -8.02 -9.93
C ALA A 229 -11.78 -9.05 -9.61
N ASN A 230 -11.54 -9.33 -8.33
CA ASN A 230 -10.54 -10.31 -7.90
C ASN A 230 -10.88 -11.72 -8.39
N ARG A 231 -12.16 -12.13 -8.28
CA ARG A 231 -12.65 -13.43 -8.73
C ARG A 231 -12.49 -13.57 -10.24
N GLU A 232 -12.99 -12.61 -11.02
CA GLU A 232 -12.94 -12.68 -12.48
C GLU A 232 -11.51 -12.61 -13.01
N LEU A 233 -10.63 -11.79 -12.42
CA LEU A 233 -9.22 -11.74 -12.81
C LEU A 233 -8.53 -13.09 -12.52
N ARG A 234 -8.78 -13.69 -11.36
CA ARG A 234 -8.23 -15.00 -11.01
C ARG A 234 -8.70 -16.08 -11.98
N ASN A 235 -9.99 -16.12 -12.30
CA ASN A 235 -10.55 -17.08 -13.26
C ASN A 235 -9.90 -16.91 -14.64
N ALA A 236 -9.81 -15.68 -15.14
CA ALA A 236 -9.18 -15.38 -16.42
C ALA A 236 -7.71 -15.82 -16.46
N LEU A 237 -6.95 -15.65 -15.37
CA LEU A 237 -5.56 -16.11 -15.31
C LEU A 237 -5.45 -17.64 -15.36
N VAL A 238 -6.31 -18.36 -14.61
CA VAL A 238 -6.30 -19.83 -14.57
C VAL A 238 -6.69 -20.40 -15.93
N GLU A 239 -7.77 -19.89 -16.52
CA GLU A 239 -8.27 -20.31 -17.83
C GLU A 239 -7.21 -20.13 -18.92
N ASN A 240 -6.52 -18.98 -18.93
CA ASN A 240 -5.52 -18.65 -19.95
C ASN A 240 -4.09 -19.12 -19.61
N GLY A 241 -3.90 -19.75 -18.44
CA GLY A 241 -2.57 -20.14 -17.94
C GLY A 241 -1.61 -18.94 -17.87
N ALA A 242 -2.12 -17.78 -17.50
CA ALA A 242 -1.36 -16.54 -17.48
C ALA A 242 -0.55 -16.39 -16.19
N LYS A 243 0.59 -15.70 -16.28
CA LYS A 243 1.54 -15.55 -15.18
C LYS A 243 1.11 -14.55 -14.12
N ALA A 244 0.49 -13.45 -14.57
CA ALA A 244 0.07 -12.36 -13.71
C ALA A 244 -1.01 -11.54 -14.39
N GLY A 245 -1.65 -10.65 -13.64
CA GLY A 245 -2.58 -9.68 -14.19
C GLY A 245 -2.95 -8.59 -13.21
N SER A 246 -3.59 -7.55 -13.74
CA SER A 246 -4.19 -6.48 -12.96
C SER A 246 -5.51 -6.04 -13.56
N LEU A 247 -6.41 -5.56 -12.71
CA LEU A 247 -7.68 -4.98 -13.13
C LEU A 247 -7.96 -3.76 -12.25
N VAL A 248 -8.32 -2.65 -12.90
CA VAL A 248 -8.67 -1.40 -12.23
C VAL A 248 -10.04 -0.95 -12.70
N ILE A 249 -10.90 -0.56 -11.75
CA ILE A 249 -12.21 0.05 -11.99
C ILE A 249 -12.20 1.44 -11.35
N MET A 250 -12.59 2.45 -12.13
CA MET A 250 -12.60 3.85 -11.72
C MET A 250 -13.98 4.47 -11.98
N ASP A 251 -14.48 5.31 -11.06
CA ASP A 251 -15.61 6.20 -11.35
C ASP A 251 -15.11 7.40 -12.17
N VAL A 252 -15.67 7.55 -13.37
CA VAL A 252 -15.17 8.53 -14.35
C VAL A 252 -15.48 9.98 -13.96
N LYS A 253 -16.47 10.20 -13.09
CA LYS A 253 -16.92 11.54 -12.68
C LYS A 253 -16.17 12.01 -11.44
N THR A 254 -15.89 11.10 -10.50
CA THR A 254 -15.28 11.47 -9.21
C THR A 254 -13.78 11.26 -9.15
N GLY A 255 -13.20 10.44 -10.04
CA GLY A 255 -11.78 10.08 -9.95
C GLY A 255 -11.50 8.93 -8.96
N GLU A 256 -12.53 8.41 -8.31
CA GLU A 256 -12.43 7.37 -7.29
C GLU A 256 -12.03 6.01 -7.90
N ILE A 257 -11.03 5.36 -7.31
CA ILE A 257 -10.71 3.97 -7.62
C ILE A 257 -11.64 3.04 -6.84
N LEU A 258 -12.57 2.42 -7.56
CA LEU A 258 -13.59 1.55 -6.97
C LEU A 258 -13.10 0.13 -6.75
N ALA A 259 -12.20 -0.34 -7.62
CA ALA A 259 -11.51 -1.60 -7.44
C ALA A 259 -10.10 -1.55 -8.04
N MET A 260 -9.14 -2.17 -7.36
CA MET A 260 -7.77 -2.34 -7.84
C MET A 260 -7.26 -3.69 -7.36
N VAL A 261 -7.21 -4.66 -8.28
CA VAL A 261 -6.86 -6.05 -7.97
C VAL A 261 -5.66 -6.49 -8.80
N ASN A 262 -4.81 -7.33 -8.21
CA ASN A 262 -3.67 -7.92 -8.90
C ASN A 262 -3.60 -9.41 -8.59
N GLN A 263 -3.02 -10.14 -9.54
CA GLN A 263 -2.70 -11.54 -9.36
C GLN A 263 -1.24 -11.81 -9.81
N PRO A 264 -0.48 -12.67 -9.10
CA PRO A 264 -0.84 -13.32 -7.83
C PRO A 264 -0.96 -12.34 -6.65
N THR A 265 -1.72 -12.73 -5.63
CA THR A 265 -1.93 -11.98 -4.37
C THR A 265 -1.39 -12.76 -3.16
N TYR A 266 -1.54 -12.22 -1.95
CA TYR A 266 -1.11 -12.81 -0.67
C TYR A 266 -2.11 -12.49 0.45
N ASN A 267 -2.11 -13.30 1.52
CA ASN A 267 -2.89 -13.00 2.71
C ASN A 267 -2.07 -12.13 3.70
N PRO A 268 -2.43 -10.85 3.94
CA PRO A 268 -1.66 -9.96 4.81
C PRO A 268 -1.67 -10.40 6.29
N ASN A 269 -2.63 -11.25 6.70
CA ASN A 269 -2.68 -11.82 8.06
C ASN A 269 -1.63 -12.94 8.25
N ASN A 270 -1.29 -13.69 7.20
CA ASN A 270 -0.31 -14.79 7.24
C ASN A 270 0.91 -14.49 6.37
N ARG A 271 2.00 -14.12 7.03
CA ARG A 271 3.21 -13.59 6.40
C ARG A 271 4.39 -14.56 6.37
N ARG A 272 4.20 -15.81 6.81
CA ARG A 272 5.30 -16.79 6.96
C ARG A 272 5.94 -17.18 5.62
N ASN A 273 5.14 -17.26 4.56
CA ASN A 273 5.57 -17.72 3.23
C ASN A 273 5.43 -16.62 2.15
N LEU A 274 5.62 -15.35 2.53
CA LEU A 274 5.52 -14.22 1.61
C LEU A 274 6.60 -14.28 0.53
N GLN A 275 6.17 -14.24 -0.72
CA GLN A 275 7.06 -14.08 -1.86
C GLN A 275 6.98 -12.63 -2.37
N PRO A 276 8.11 -11.93 -2.58
CA PRO A 276 8.10 -10.55 -3.07
C PRO A 276 7.30 -10.34 -4.36
N ALA A 277 7.25 -11.35 -5.25
CA ALA A 277 6.48 -11.29 -6.49
C ALA A 277 4.96 -11.19 -6.26
N MET A 278 4.44 -11.75 -5.17
CA MET A 278 3.03 -11.67 -4.76
C MET A 278 2.68 -10.33 -4.14
N MET A 279 3.67 -9.61 -3.59
CA MET A 279 3.46 -8.32 -2.90
C MET A 279 3.35 -7.13 -3.85
N ARG A 280 3.71 -7.35 -5.12
CA ARG A 280 3.71 -6.32 -6.17
C ARG A 280 2.29 -5.80 -6.45
N ASN A 281 2.03 -4.53 -6.17
CA ASN A 281 0.84 -3.83 -6.67
C ASN A 281 1.00 -3.49 -8.16
N ARG A 282 0.80 -4.50 -9.03
CA ARG A 282 1.06 -4.43 -10.48
C ARG A 282 0.33 -3.30 -11.17
N ALA A 283 -0.89 -2.98 -10.74
CA ALA A 283 -1.68 -1.88 -11.28
C ALA A 283 -0.95 -0.52 -11.20
N MET A 284 -0.09 -0.32 -10.20
CA MET A 284 0.64 0.93 -9.94
C MET A 284 2.15 0.85 -10.20
N ILE A 285 2.74 -0.35 -10.16
CA ILE A 285 4.21 -0.50 -10.27
C ILE A 285 4.67 -1.20 -11.55
N ASP A 286 3.84 -2.01 -12.19
CA ASP A 286 4.23 -2.68 -13.43
C ASP A 286 3.96 -1.73 -14.59
N VAL A 287 5.04 -1.26 -15.23
CA VAL A 287 4.95 -0.46 -16.45
C VAL A 287 4.95 -1.35 -17.68
N PHE A 288 4.18 -0.95 -18.69
CA PHE A 288 4.05 -1.67 -19.95
C PHE A 288 3.81 -0.73 -21.11
N GLU A 289 4.16 -1.19 -22.32
CA GLU A 289 3.72 -0.51 -23.52
C GLU A 289 2.23 -0.79 -23.72
N PRO A 290 1.37 0.24 -23.80
CA PRO A 290 -0.07 0.06 -23.88
C PRO A 290 -0.53 -0.44 -25.26
N GLY A 291 0.32 -0.31 -26.29
CA GLY A 291 0.00 -0.76 -27.63
C GLY A 291 -1.29 -0.12 -28.15
N SER A 292 -2.14 -0.91 -28.82
CA SER A 292 -3.32 -0.37 -29.49
C SER A 292 -4.37 0.30 -28.59
N THR A 293 -4.29 0.16 -27.25
CA THR A 293 -5.23 0.83 -26.34
C THR A 293 -5.06 2.35 -26.32
N VAL A 294 -3.92 2.91 -26.77
CA VAL A 294 -3.76 4.39 -26.86
C VAL A 294 -4.20 4.98 -28.20
N LYS A 295 -4.55 4.17 -29.20
CA LYS A 295 -5.04 4.68 -30.49
C LYS A 295 -6.22 5.64 -30.36
N PRO A 296 -7.20 5.44 -29.45
CA PRO A 296 -8.27 6.41 -29.24
C PRO A 296 -7.75 7.78 -28.76
N ILE A 297 -6.66 7.80 -27.99
CA ILE A 297 -5.99 9.01 -27.51
C ILE A 297 -5.24 9.68 -28.67
N SER A 298 -4.51 8.91 -29.49
CA SER A 298 -3.88 9.43 -30.70
C SER A 298 -4.91 9.98 -31.70
N MET A 299 -6.03 9.28 -31.86
CA MET A 299 -7.15 9.69 -32.71
C MET A 299 -7.80 10.97 -32.20
N SER A 300 -7.86 11.15 -30.87
CA SER A 300 -8.39 12.40 -30.30
C SER A 300 -7.53 13.60 -30.69
N ALA A 301 -6.21 13.45 -30.72
CA ALA A 301 -5.32 14.50 -31.20
C ALA A 301 -5.62 14.84 -32.68
N ALA A 302 -5.90 13.83 -33.51
CA ALA A 302 -6.26 14.04 -34.92
C ALA A 302 -7.57 14.81 -35.08
N LEU A 303 -8.63 14.40 -34.36
CA LEU A 303 -9.93 15.06 -34.39
C LEU A 303 -9.87 16.49 -33.85
N GLU A 304 -9.06 16.75 -32.81
CA GLU A 304 -8.89 18.08 -32.22
C GLU A 304 -8.21 19.07 -33.20
N THR A 305 -7.41 18.58 -34.16
CA THR A 305 -6.83 19.47 -35.20
C THR A 305 -7.88 20.00 -36.20
N GLY A 306 -9.06 19.39 -36.28
CA GLY A 306 -10.08 19.69 -37.29
C GLY A 306 -9.74 19.22 -38.71
N ARG A 307 -8.54 18.66 -38.95
CA ARG A 307 -8.10 18.15 -40.26
C ARG A 307 -8.73 16.81 -40.63
N TRP A 308 -9.09 16.03 -39.61
CA TRP A 308 -9.63 14.67 -39.76
C TRP A 308 -11.04 14.59 -39.20
N LYS A 309 -11.91 13.90 -39.93
CA LYS A 309 -13.29 13.56 -39.58
C LYS A 309 -13.44 12.04 -39.55
N PRO A 310 -14.37 11.49 -38.75
CA PRO A 310 -14.57 10.04 -38.63
C PRO A 310 -14.79 9.32 -39.96
N THR A 311 -15.37 9.99 -40.96
CA THR A 311 -15.69 9.47 -42.29
C THR A 311 -14.52 9.49 -43.28
N ASP A 312 -13.44 10.20 -42.95
CA ASP A 312 -12.29 10.36 -43.85
C ASP A 312 -11.61 9.01 -44.08
N LYS A 313 -11.11 8.82 -45.29
CA LYS A 313 -10.63 7.54 -45.78
C LYS A 313 -9.10 7.51 -45.82
N VAL A 314 -8.53 6.42 -45.32
CA VAL A 314 -7.10 6.16 -45.27
C VAL A 314 -6.82 4.84 -45.98
N GLU A 315 -5.97 4.89 -47.01
CA GLU A 315 -5.48 3.69 -47.67
C GLU A 315 -4.53 2.94 -46.72
N VAL A 316 -4.78 1.66 -46.47
CA VAL A 316 -3.96 0.82 -45.58
C VAL A 316 -3.33 -0.37 -46.32
N TYR A 317 -3.68 -0.60 -47.59
CA TYR A 317 -3.09 -1.68 -48.39
C TYR A 317 -1.57 -1.54 -48.56
N PRO A 318 -0.79 -2.64 -48.53
CA PRO A 318 -1.16 -4.05 -48.30
C PRO A 318 -1.11 -4.49 -46.82
N GLY A 319 -1.40 -3.59 -45.88
CA GLY A 319 -1.29 -3.83 -44.43
C GLY A 319 0.14 -3.74 -43.90
N THR A 320 1.05 -3.15 -44.68
CA THR A 320 2.43 -2.86 -44.27
C THR A 320 2.88 -1.50 -44.77
N LEU A 321 3.68 -0.79 -43.97
CA LEU A 321 4.26 0.49 -44.34
C LEU A 321 5.76 0.52 -44.04
N GLN A 322 6.58 0.67 -45.07
CA GLN A 322 8.04 0.74 -44.95
C GLN A 322 8.48 2.17 -44.60
N LEU A 323 9.28 2.31 -43.55
CA LEU A 323 9.88 3.57 -43.09
C LEU A 323 11.40 3.37 -42.92
N GLY A 324 12.16 3.63 -43.98
CA GLY A 324 13.60 3.36 -44.00
C GLY A 324 13.87 1.88 -43.74
N LYS A 325 14.52 1.55 -42.61
CA LYS A 325 14.80 0.16 -42.19
C LYS A 325 13.68 -0.51 -41.38
N TYR A 326 12.65 0.23 -40.98
CA TYR A 326 11.56 -0.27 -40.15
C TYR A 326 10.33 -0.58 -41.00
N THR A 327 9.62 -1.67 -40.70
CA THR A 327 8.35 -2.02 -41.34
C THR A 327 7.24 -2.02 -40.30
N ILE A 328 6.27 -1.14 -40.45
CA ILE A 328 5.03 -1.20 -39.67
C ILE A 328 4.14 -2.26 -40.30
N ARG A 329 3.50 -3.07 -39.47
CA ARG A 329 2.66 -4.18 -39.90
C ARG A 329 1.35 -4.14 -39.14
N ASP A 330 0.26 -4.32 -39.88
CA ASP A 330 -1.04 -4.62 -39.29
C ASP A 330 -1.11 -6.10 -38.93
N VAL A 331 -1.86 -6.39 -37.86
CA VAL A 331 -2.07 -7.77 -37.38
C VAL A 331 -2.98 -8.52 -38.36
N SER A 332 -4.06 -7.88 -38.80
CA SER A 332 -4.96 -8.36 -39.82
C SER A 332 -4.78 -7.52 -41.11
N ARG A 333 -5.02 -8.15 -42.27
CA ARG A 333 -4.82 -7.55 -43.61
C ARG A 333 -6.00 -7.78 -44.56
N THR A 334 -7.12 -8.30 -44.04
CA THR A 334 -8.25 -8.80 -44.82
C THR A 334 -9.39 -7.79 -44.99
N GLU A 335 -9.11 -6.51 -44.77
CA GLU A 335 -10.12 -5.55 -44.30
C GLU A 335 -10.58 -4.58 -45.39
N GLY A 336 -10.03 -4.77 -46.59
CA GLY A 336 -10.12 -3.85 -47.71
C GLY A 336 -8.89 -2.94 -47.80
N PRO A 337 -8.69 -2.28 -48.95
CA PRO A 337 -7.55 -1.40 -49.15
C PRO A 337 -7.67 -0.07 -48.43
N VAL A 338 -8.88 0.32 -48.02
CA VAL A 338 -9.20 1.65 -47.49
C VAL A 338 -10.10 1.49 -46.26
N LEU A 339 -9.73 2.19 -45.17
CA LEU A 339 -10.49 2.25 -43.92
C LEU A 339 -10.86 3.70 -43.61
N ASP A 340 -11.98 3.92 -42.95
CA ASP A 340 -12.21 5.18 -42.24
C ASP A 340 -11.64 5.14 -40.82
N LEU A 341 -11.70 6.26 -40.10
CA LEU A 341 -11.10 6.35 -38.76
C LEU A 341 -11.72 5.36 -37.77
N THR A 342 -13.02 5.10 -37.88
CA THR A 342 -13.69 4.07 -37.07
C THR A 342 -13.19 2.68 -37.44
N GLY A 343 -13.07 2.39 -38.74
CA GLY A 343 -12.47 1.17 -39.26
C GLY A 343 -11.03 0.95 -38.81
N ILE A 344 -10.21 2.02 -38.71
CA ILE A 344 -8.86 1.95 -38.14
C ILE A 344 -8.89 1.48 -36.69
N LEU A 345 -9.85 1.94 -35.88
CA LEU A 345 -9.99 1.50 -34.48
C LEU A 345 -10.55 0.08 -34.36
N ILE A 346 -11.60 -0.26 -35.12
CA ILE A 346 -12.24 -1.59 -35.13
C ILE A 346 -11.19 -2.66 -35.43
N ASN A 347 -10.47 -2.48 -36.52
CA ASN A 347 -9.49 -3.48 -36.95
C ASN A 347 -8.10 -3.26 -36.36
N SER A 348 -7.92 -2.18 -35.60
CA SER A 348 -6.66 -1.87 -34.96
C SER A 348 -5.49 -1.74 -35.94
N SER A 349 -5.70 -1.10 -37.10
CA SER A 349 -4.64 -0.86 -38.11
C SER A 349 -3.55 0.07 -37.56
N ASN A 350 -2.31 -0.40 -37.52
CA ASN A 350 -1.12 0.39 -37.19
C ASN A 350 -0.73 1.28 -38.38
N VAL A 351 -0.88 0.78 -39.61
CA VAL A 351 -0.60 1.53 -40.84
C VAL A 351 -1.52 2.75 -40.95
N GLY A 352 -2.84 2.55 -40.78
CA GLY A 352 -3.82 3.64 -40.84
C GLY A 352 -3.55 4.71 -39.78
N MET A 353 -3.33 4.28 -38.53
CA MET A 353 -3.01 5.22 -37.45
C MET A 353 -1.69 5.97 -37.69
N SER A 354 -0.67 5.31 -38.26
CA SER A 354 0.60 5.94 -38.58
C SER A 354 0.48 6.98 -39.68
N LYS A 355 -0.35 6.72 -40.71
CA LYS A 355 -0.60 7.70 -41.78
C LYS A 355 -1.30 8.95 -41.26
N VAL A 356 -2.31 8.79 -40.40
CA VAL A 356 -2.97 9.91 -39.70
C VAL A 356 -1.95 10.66 -38.83
N ALA A 357 -1.08 9.93 -38.11
CA ALA A 357 -0.05 10.53 -37.26
C ALA A 357 0.98 11.37 -38.03
N PHE A 358 1.33 10.99 -39.25
CA PHE A 358 2.27 11.76 -40.08
C PHE A 358 1.68 13.09 -40.56
N ASP A 359 0.37 13.14 -40.75
CA ASP A 359 -0.31 14.37 -41.15
C ASP A 359 -0.42 15.38 -40.00
N ILE A 360 -0.73 14.91 -38.79
CA ILE A 360 -0.93 15.78 -37.61
C ILE A 360 0.37 16.05 -36.83
N GLY A 361 1.38 15.19 -36.99
CA GLY A 361 2.67 15.27 -36.30
C GLY A 361 2.70 14.58 -34.94
N GLY A 362 3.88 14.06 -34.56
CA GLY A 362 4.09 13.36 -33.28
C GLY A 362 3.90 14.24 -32.05
N GLU A 363 4.15 15.55 -32.17
CA GLU A 363 3.98 16.50 -31.07
C GLU A 363 2.52 16.64 -30.62
N ALA A 364 1.57 16.67 -31.56
CA ALA A 364 0.14 16.75 -31.23
C ALA A 364 -0.30 15.53 -30.41
N ILE A 365 0.16 14.35 -30.82
CA ILE A 365 -0.10 13.08 -30.13
C ILE A 365 0.54 13.08 -28.73
N PHE A 366 1.83 13.47 -28.64
CA PHE A 366 2.54 13.55 -27.37
C PHE A 366 1.83 14.49 -26.38
N ARG A 367 1.49 15.70 -26.81
CA ARG A 367 0.79 16.68 -25.98
C ARG A 367 -0.55 16.12 -25.49
N GLN A 368 -1.28 15.40 -26.34
CA GLN A 368 -2.55 14.82 -25.97
C GLN A 368 -2.41 13.67 -24.95
N MET A 369 -1.44 12.77 -25.15
CA MET A 369 -1.12 11.72 -24.17
C MET A 369 -0.69 12.31 -22.82
N ALA A 370 0.12 13.37 -22.85
CA ALA A 370 0.55 14.09 -21.66
C ALA A 370 -0.62 14.77 -20.93
N LYS A 371 -1.53 15.46 -21.63
CA LYS A 371 -2.74 16.04 -21.04
C LYS A 371 -3.62 14.99 -20.34
N MET A 372 -3.62 13.74 -20.84
CA MET A 372 -4.35 12.62 -20.24
C MET A 372 -3.61 11.91 -19.10
N GLY A 373 -2.44 12.39 -18.69
CA GLY A 373 -1.68 11.84 -17.56
C GLY A 373 -0.83 10.60 -17.88
N LEU A 374 -0.68 10.22 -19.16
CA LEU A 374 0.20 9.09 -19.52
C LEU A 374 1.66 9.47 -19.30
N GLY A 375 2.39 8.62 -18.57
CA GLY A 375 3.80 8.87 -18.26
C GLY A 375 4.02 9.99 -17.24
N GLN A 376 2.99 10.34 -16.44
CA GLN A 376 3.04 11.40 -15.43
C GLN A 376 2.63 10.89 -14.04
N ASP A 377 3.08 11.60 -13.00
CA ASP A 377 2.72 11.26 -11.62
C ASP A 377 1.19 11.35 -11.44
N THR A 378 0.61 10.35 -10.77
CA THR A 378 -0.85 10.28 -10.60
C THR A 378 -1.35 11.14 -9.44
N GLY A 379 -0.46 11.55 -8.54
CA GLY A 379 -0.80 12.30 -7.33
C GLY A 379 -1.49 11.45 -6.25
N LEU A 380 -1.54 10.12 -6.40
CA LEU A 380 -2.13 9.21 -5.41
C LEU A 380 -1.31 9.08 -4.12
N GLY A 381 -0.03 9.47 -4.15
CA GLY A 381 0.87 9.36 -3.00
C GLY A 381 1.15 7.92 -2.57
N PHE A 382 0.97 6.95 -3.48
CA PHE A 382 1.13 5.54 -3.16
C PHE A 382 2.63 5.16 -3.17
N PRO A 383 3.13 4.50 -2.10
CA PRO A 383 4.54 4.16 -2.00
C PRO A 383 5.03 3.27 -3.14
N GLY A 384 6.12 3.69 -3.78
CA GLY A 384 6.76 2.91 -4.86
C GLY A 384 6.02 2.92 -6.20
N GLU A 385 5.05 3.82 -6.37
CA GLU A 385 4.39 4.06 -7.65
C GLU A 385 5.40 4.32 -8.77
N ARG A 386 5.12 3.77 -9.96
CA ARG A 386 5.95 3.96 -11.14
C ARG A 386 5.24 4.88 -12.11
N VAL A 387 5.94 5.90 -12.55
CA VAL A 387 5.40 6.94 -13.44
C VAL A 387 5.40 6.50 -14.91
N GLY A 388 6.20 5.49 -15.26
CA GLY A 388 6.39 5.11 -16.67
C GLY A 388 7.32 6.08 -17.39
N ASN A 389 7.11 6.24 -18.70
CA ASN A 389 7.91 7.11 -19.55
C ASN A 389 7.12 7.47 -20.82
N LEU A 390 6.94 8.76 -21.05
CA LEU A 390 6.42 9.31 -22.31
C LEU A 390 7.56 10.11 -22.97
N PRO A 391 8.28 9.55 -23.96
CA PRO A 391 9.42 10.23 -24.57
C PRO A 391 9.01 11.53 -25.24
N ASN A 392 9.82 12.57 -25.03
CA ASN A 392 9.70 13.84 -25.73
C ASN A 392 10.92 14.04 -26.63
N TYR A 393 10.69 14.46 -27.87
CA TYR A 393 11.75 14.72 -28.84
C TYR A 393 11.65 16.15 -29.34
N ARG A 394 12.81 16.80 -29.52
CA ARG A 394 12.89 18.12 -30.18
C ARG A 394 12.42 18.06 -31.63
N GLU A 395 12.69 16.95 -32.30
CA GLU A 395 12.27 16.69 -33.67
C GLU A 395 11.63 15.30 -33.76
N TRP A 396 10.36 15.26 -34.18
CA TRP A 396 9.59 14.03 -34.31
C TRP A 396 9.83 13.40 -35.67
N ARG A 397 10.73 12.41 -35.70
CA ARG A 397 10.98 11.58 -36.89
C ARG A 397 9.78 10.64 -37.16
N LYS A 398 9.69 10.15 -38.40
CA LYS A 398 8.56 9.30 -38.84
C LYS A 398 8.45 7.98 -38.06
N ALA A 399 9.56 7.32 -37.72
CA ALA A 399 9.49 6.04 -37.02
C ALA A 399 8.92 6.22 -35.60
N GLU A 400 9.41 7.21 -34.86
CA GLU A 400 9.01 7.55 -33.51
C GLU A 400 7.57 8.08 -33.46
N THR A 401 7.18 8.90 -34.44
CA THR A 401 5.79 9.37 -34.60
C THR A 401 4.83 8.21 -34.82
N ALA A 402 5.22 7.25 -35.65
CA ALA A 402 4.41 6.06 -35.89
C ALA A 402 4.28 5.22 -34.63
N THR A 403 5.39 4.84 -33.99
CA THR A 403 5.35 3.99 -32.78
C THR A 403 4.55 4.63 -31.66
N LEU A 404 4.69 5.94 -31.46
CA LEU A 404 3.90 6.69 -30.49
C LEU A 404 2.40 6.55 -30.79
N SER A 405 1.99 6.73 -32.05
CA SER A 405 0.58 6.74 -32.44
C SER A 405 -0.17 5.44 -32.10
N TYR A 406 0.52 4.30 -32.10
CA TYR A 406 -0.06 3.00 -31.78
C TYR A 406 0.52 2.37 -30.49
N GLY A 407 1.17 3.16 -29.64
CA GLY A 407 1.47 2.83 -28.24
C GLY A 407 2.73 2.04 -27.96
N TYR A 408 3.75 2.15 -28.82
CA TYR A 408 5.09 1.58 -28.61
C TYR A 408 6.12 2.69 -28.42
N GLY A 409 7.17 2.39 -27.64
CA GLY A 409 8.15 3.37 -27.19
C GLY A 409 7.67 4.22 -26.00
N VAL A 410 6.45 4.00 -25.51
CA VAL A 410 5.91 4.63 -24.30
C VAL A 410 5.65 3.55 -23.26
N SER A 411 5.82 3.88 -21.98
CA SER A 411 5.49 2.96 -20.89
C SER A 411 4.55 3.62 -19.91
N VAL A 412 3.48 2.93 -19.55
CA VAL A 412 2.42 3.43 -18.67
C VAL A 412 2.05 2.34 -17.66
N THR A 413 1.34 2.74 -16.61
CA THR A 413 0.73 1.81 -15.65
C THR A 413 -0.75 1.56 -15.99
N ALA A 414 -1.35 0.53 -15.39
CA ALA A 414 -2.77 0.27 -15.57
C ALA A 414 -3.64 1.42 -15.00
N ILE A 415 -3.18 2.03 -13.89
CA ILE A 415 -3.85 3.18 -13.27
C ILE A 415 -3.85 4.42 -14.18
N GLN A 416 -2.74 4.71 -14.86
CA GLN A 416 -2.69 5.80 -15.85
C GLN A 416 -3.57 5.51 -17.06
N LEU A 417 -3.60 4.26 -17.53
CA LEU A 417 -4.42 3.90 -18.68
C LEU A 417 -5.92 4.03 -18.38
N VAL A 418 -6.38 3.61 -17.20
CA VAL A 418 -7.80 3.76 -16.82
C VAL A 418 -8.16 5.24 -16.62
N HIS A 419 -7.22 6.03 -16.10
CA HIS A 419 -7.38 7.48 -15.95
C HIS A 419 -7.56 8.17 -17.30
N ALA A 420 -6.73 7.84 -18.29
CA ALA A 420 -6.88 8.37 -19.64
C ALA A 420 -8.23 7.98 -20.28
N PHE A 421 -8.67 6.73 -20.10
CA PHE A 421 -9.99 6.29 -20.57
C PHE A 421 -11.15 6.96 -19.83
N SER A 422 -10.96 7.36 -18.56
CA SER A 422 -11.96 8.12 -17.82
C SER A 422 -12.24 9.49 -18.45
N ALA A 423 -11.24 10.15 -19.04
CA ALA A 423 -11.45 11.40 -19.75
C ALA A 423 -12.27 11.21 -21.04
N LEU A 424 -12.03 10.12 -21.77
CA LEU A 424 -12.85 9.76 -22.94
C LEU A 424 -14.31 9.53 -22.53
N ALA A 425 -14.52 8.84 -21.42
CA ALA A 425 -15.84 8.56 -20.87
C ALA A 425 -16.55 9.81 -20.31
N ASN A 426 -15.81 10.70 -19.65
CA ASN A 426 -16.34 11.87 -18.96
C ASN A 426 -16.31 13.13 -19.84
N ASN A 427 -16.71 13.01 -21.11
CA ASN A 427 -16.88 14.14 -22.03
C ASN A 427 -15.63 15.04 -22.15
N GLY A 428 -14.44 14.44 -22.07
CA GLY A 428 -13.16 15.13 -22.14
C GLY A 428 -12.69 15.78 -20.85
N LYS A 429 -13.35 15.53 -19.73
CA LYS A 429 -12.96 15.99 -18.39
C LYS A 429 -12.18 14.92 -17.65
N LEU A 430 -11.01 15.27 -17.15
CA LEU A 430 -10.15 14.39 -16.36
C LEU A 430 -10.28 14.77 -14.87
N ALA A 431 -10.95 13.93 -14.09
CA ALA A 431 -11.00 14.07 -12.64
C ALA A 431 -9.69 13.59 -12.01
N PRO A 432 -9.16 14.24 -10.96
CA PRO A 432 -7.96 13.77 -10.27
C PRO A 432 -8.23 12.42 -9.59
N LEU A 433 -7.24 11.52 -9.63
CA LEU A 433 -7.36 10.18 -9.04
C LEU A 433 -7.44 10.27 -7.52
N THR A 434 -8.22 9.40 -6.89
CA THR A 434 -8.27 9.27 -5.43
C THR A 434 -8.49 7.84 -4.95
N LEU A 435 -7.69 7.42 -3.97
CA LEU A 435 -7.89 6.19 -3.17
C LEU A 435 -8.82 6.43 -1.98
N LEU A 436 -9.16 7.68 -1.68
CA LEU A 436 -10.07 8.07 -0.61
C LEU A 436 -11.46 8.32 -1.16
N LYS A 437 -12.48 7.99 -0.37
CA LYS A 437 -13.87 8.28 -0.69
C LYS A 437 -14.03 9.80 -0.89
N ALA A 438 -14.54 10.18 -2.06
CA ALA A 438 -14.78 11.57 -2.38
C ALA A 438 -15.88 12.15 -1.48
N ASP A 439 -15.66 13.38 -1.00
CA ASP A 439 -16.64 14.14 -0.26
C ASP A 439 -17.74 14.62 -1.23
N LYS A 440 -18.99 14.24 -0.97
CA LYS A 440 -20.12 14.58 -1.85
C LYS A 440 -20.40 16.08 -1.88
N ASP A 441 -20.03 16.79 -0.81
CA ASP A 441 -20.30 18.21 -0.66
C ASP A 441 -19.21 19.08 -1.30
N LYS A 442 -18.12 18.46 -1.78
CA LYS A 442 -17.02 19.15 -2.45
C LYS A 442 -17.02 18.83 -3.94
N PRO A 443 -17.17 19.84 -4.82
CA PRO A 443 -17.11 19.61 -6.25
C PRO A 443 -15.70 19.11 -6.63
N VAL A 444 -15.66 17.99 -7.36
CA VAL A 444 -14.41 17.47 -7.93
C VAL A 444 -13.95 18.42 -9.03
N GLN A 445 -12.76 19.00 -8.85
CA GLN A 445 -12.16 19.92 -9.82
C GLN A 445 -11.56 19.11 -10.99
N ALA A 446 -12.41 18.75 -11.95
CA ALA A 446 -11.99 18.06 -13.15
C ALA A 446 -11.42 19.05 -14.19
N THR A 447 -10.34 18.67 -14.87
CA THR A 447 -9.71 19.49 -15.91
C THR A 447 -10.21 19.09 -17.29
N GLN A 448 -10.57 20.06 -18.14
CA GLN A 448 -10.92 19.77 -19.53
C GLN A 448 -9.64 19.47 -20.33
N VAL A 449 -9.45 18.21 -20.74
CA VAL A 449 -8.25 17.75 -21.46
C VAL A 449 -8.48 17.54 -22.96
N MET A 450 -9.74 17.52 -23.40
CA MET A 450 -10.15 17.54 -24.81
C MET A 450 -11.54 18.18 -24.96
N PRO A 451 -11.90 18.70 -26.14
CA PRO A 451 -13.25 19.19 -26.39
C PRO A 451 -14.31 18.09 -26.23
N GLU A 452 -15.48 18.44 -25.66
CA GLU A 452 -16.59 17.51 -25.46
C GLU A 452 -17.05 16.85 -26.77
N GLN A 453 -17.07 17.61 -27.86
CA GLN A 453 -17.46 17.09 -29.18
C GLN A 453 -16.52 15.97 -29.67
N VAL A 454 -15.22 16.10 -29.41
CA VAL A 454 -14.21 15.08 -29.76
C VAL A 454 -14.41 13.85 -28.88
N ALA A 455 -14.63 14.04 -27.58
CA ALA A 455 -14.91 12.94 -26.65
C ALA A 455 -16.15 12.14 -27.06
N LYS A 456 -17.28 12.80 -27.34
CA LYS A 456 -18.52 12.14 -27.79
C LYS A 456 -18.37 11.42 -29.12
N THR A 457 -17.59 11.98 -30.04
CA THR A 457 -17.28 11.33 -31.32
C THR A 457 -16.51 10.02 -31.07
N LEU A 458 -15.47 10.07 -30.22
CA LEU A 458 -14.69 8.88 -29.87
C LEU A 458 -15.48 7.84 -29.07
N GLN A 459 -16.39 8.28 -28.20
CA GLN A 459 -17.32 7.41 -27.50
C GLN A 459 -18.12 6.56 -28.50
N GLY A 460 -18.73 7.19 -29.52
CA GLY A 460 -19.43 6.47 -30.59
C GLY A 460 -18.52 5.51 -31.37
N MET A 461 -17.33 5.96 -31.74
CA MET A 461 -16.36 5.09 -32.43
C MET A 461 -15.93 3.89 -31.59
N LEU A 462 -15.77 4.06 -30.28
CA LEU A 462 -15.38 3.00 -29.35
C LEU A 462 -16.51 2.04 -29.01
N GLN A 463 -17.76 2.49 -29.08
CA GLN A 463 -18.93 1.60 -29.05
C GLN A 463 -18.93 0.70 -30.29
N GLU A 464 -18.69 1.25 -31.48
CA GLU A 464 -18.58 0.47 -32.72
C GLU A 464 -17.42 -0.55 -32.68
N VAL A 465 -16.31 -0.24 -32.01
CA VAL A 465 -15.22 -1.22 -31.78
C VAL A 465 -15.71 -2.47 -31.07
N ILE A 466 -16.73 -2.38 -30.22
CA ILE A 466 -17.29 -3.54 -29.50
C ILE A 466 -18.46 -4.16 -30.29
N GLU A 467 -19.29 -3.33 -30.91
CA GLU A 467 -20.54 -3.77 -31.54
C GLU A 467 -20.35 -4.40 -32.92
N ASN A 468 -19.37 -3.92 -33.67
CA ASN A 468 -19.09 -4.41 -35.02
C ASN A 468 -18.73 -5.91 -35.01
N PRO A 469 -19.21 -6.71 -35.99
CA PRO A 469 -18.89 -8.13 -36.07
C PRO A 469 -17.39 -8.45 -36.13
N ARG A 470 -16.57 -7.54 -36.69
CA ARG A 470 -15.10 -7.67 -36.74
C ARG A 470 -14.40 -7.09 -35.51
N GLY A 471 -15.16 -6.45 -34.62
CA GLY A 471 -14.67 -5.81 -33.41
C GLY A 471 -14.43 -6.77 -32.26
N VAL A 472 -14.35 -6.22 -31.06
CA VAL A 472 -14.08 -6.93 -29.81
C VAL A 472 -15.40 -7.42 -29.20
N TRP A 473 -16.12 -8.26 -29.93
CA TRP A 473 -17.48 -8.71 -29.54
C TRP A 473 -17.54 -9.41 -28.18
N ARG A 474 -16.43 -10.00 -27.71
CA ARG A 474 -16.33 -10.62 -26.38
C ARG A 474 -16.40 -9.61 -25.23
N ALA A 475 -16.25 -8.32 -25.51
CA ALA A 475 -16.39 -7.24 -24.54
C ALA A 475 -17.82 -6.70 -24.42
N LYS A 476 -18.80 -7.26 -25.16
CA LYS A 476 -20.21 -6.89 -25.04
C LYS A 476 -20.73 -7.21 -23.65
N VAL A 477 -21.44 -6.27 -23.05
CA VAL A 477 -22.12 -6.45 -21.76
C VAL A 477 -23.61 -6.63 -22.02
N PRO A 478 -24.25 -7.73 -21.58
CA PRO A 478 -25.68 -7.91 -21.75
C PRO A 478 -26.47 -6.72 -21.20
N ALA A 479 -27.44 -6.24 -21.98
CA ALA A 479 -28.32 -5.10 -21.66
C ALA A 479 -27.65 -3.71 -21.58
N TYR A 480 -26.33 -3.58 -21.80
CA TYR A 480 -25.65 -2.29 -21.77
C TYR A 480 -24.78 -2.07 -23.01
N HIS A 481 -24.87 -0.88 -23.59
CA HIS A 481 -23.89 -0.42 -24.56
C HIS A 481 -22.62 0.00 -23.81
N VAL A 482 -21.47 -0.47 -24.29
CA VAL A 482 -20.15 -0.17 -23.74
C VAL A 482 -19.20 0.21 -24.86
N GLY A 483 -18.18 1.01 -24.54
CA GLY A 483 -17.13 1.42 -25.46
C GLY A 483 -15.78 0.96 -24.97
N GLY A 484 -14.87 0.61 -25.87
CA GLY A 484 -13.54 0.19 -25.45
C GLY A 484 -12.62 -0.22 -26.57
N LYS A 485 -11.39 -0.57 -26.20
CA LYS A 485 -10.32 -0.95 -27.12
C LYS A 485 -9.49 -2.09 -26.53
N SER A 486 -9.30 -3.13 -27.35
CA SER A 486 -8.33 -4.18 -27.08
C SER A 486 -6.92 -3.77 -27.51
N GLY A 487 -5.92 -4.33 -26.85
CA GLY A 487 -4.52 -4.22 -27.23
C GLY A 487 -3.76 -5.50 -26.96
N THR A 488 -2.71 -5.72 -27.74
CA THR A 488 -1.74 -6.78 -27.50
C THR A 488 -0.36 -6.17 -27.66
N ALA A 489 0.41 -6.15 -26.58
CA ALA A 489 1.77 -5.60 -26.59
C ALA A 489 2.78 -6.75 -26.47
N ARG A 490 3.87 -6.66 -27.23
CA ARG A 490 4.99 -7.60 -27.11
C ARG A 490 5.83 -7.18 -25.92
N LYS A 491 6.25 -8.12 -25.08
CA LYS A 491 7.15 -7.80 -23.98
C LYS A 491 8.55 -7.50 -24.51
N THR A 492 9.23 -6.56 -23.88
CA THR A 492 10.66 -6.34 -24.15
C THR A 492 11.47 -7.52 -23.60
N SER A 493 12.55 -7.87 -24.29
CA SER A 493 13.45 -8.94 -23.83
C SER A 493 14.11 -8.55 -22.50
N SER A 494 14.15 -9.49 -21.56
CA SER A 494 14.84 -9.31 -20.27
C SER A 494 16.35 -9.57 -20.40
N GLY A 495 17.16 -9.01 -19.50
CA GLY A 495 18.59 -9.35 -19.40
C GLY A 495 19.53 -8.64 -20.40
N GLY A 496 19.17 -7.44 -20.87
CA GLY A 496 20.06 -6.60 -21.70
C GLY A 496 20.06 -6.94 -23.20
N VAL A 497 19.31 -7.96 -23.62
CA VAL A 497 19.07 -8.24 -25.04
C VAL A 497 18.16 -7.15 -25.62
N LYS A 498 18.62 -6.46 -26.67
CA LYS A 498 17.82 -5.43 -27.34
C LYS A 498 16.69 -6.08 -28.14
N GLY A 499 15.46 -5.58 -27.98
CA GLY A 499 14.30 -5.97 -28.79
C GLY A 499 13.16 -6.58 -27.98
N TYR A 500 12.23 -7.22 -28.68
CA TYR A 500 11.04 -7.84 -28.10
C TYR A 500 11.25 -9.34 -27.89
N ALA A 501 10.74 -9.86 -26.78
CA ALA A 501 10.72 -11.27 -26.49
C ALA A 501 9.80 -12.01 -27.49
N VAL A 502 10.26 -13.17 -27.95
CA VAL A 502 9.47 -14.05 -28.81
C VAL A 502 8.41 -14.75 -27.96
N ASN A 503 7.16 -14.80 -28.43
CA ASN A 503 6.04 -15.47 -27.79
C ASN A 503 5.69 -14.99 -26.36
N SER A 504 6.06 -13.75 -25.99
CA SER A 504 5.67 -13.15 -24.72
C SER A 504 4.88 -11.87 -24.95
N TYR A 505 3.62 -11.87 -24.54
CA TYR A 505 2.68 -10.80 -24.79
C TYR A 505 1.94 -10.36 -23.53
N ARG A 506 1.42 -9.14 -23.58
CA ARG A 506 0.43 -8.61 -22.64
C ARG A 506 -0.87 -8.39 -23.38
N SER A 507 -1.93 -9.05 -22.92
CA SER A 507 -3.29 -8.81 -23.40
C SER A 507 -3.90 -7.68 -22.58
N LEU A 508 -4.46 -6.70 -23.27
CA LEU A 508 -4.97 -5.46 -22.69
C LEU A 508 -6.40 -5.23 -23.18
N PHE A 509 -7.26 -4.80 -22.28
CA PHE A 509 -8.54 -4.21 -22.62
C PHE A 509 -8.76 -2.97 -21.77
N ALA A 510 -9.13 -1.87 -22.40
CA ALA A 510 -9.50 -0.64 -21.73
C ALA A 510 -10.87 -0.20 -22.27
N GLY A 511 -11.81 0.14 -21.40
CA GLY A 511 -13.15 0.49 -21.81
C GLY A 511 -13.92 1.23 -20.73
N PHE A 512 -15.14 1.62 -21.06
CA PHE A 512 -16.04 2.32 -20.16
C PHE A 512 -17.51 2.08 -20.52
N GLY A 513 -18.39 2.38 -19.57
CA GLY A 513 -19.82 2.39 -19.82
C GLY A 513 -20.66 2.73 -18.59
N PRO A 514 -21.99 2.69 -18.71
CA PRO A 514 -22.75 2.52 -19.97
C PRO A 514 -22.57 3.71 -20.94
N MET A 515 -22.79 3.53 -22.25
CA MET A 515 -22.58 4.61 -23.24
C MET A 515 -23.57 5.78 -23.12
N SER A 516 -24.76 5.56 -22.55
CA SER A 516 -25.77 6.60 -22.35
C SER A 516 -25.39 7.63 -21.27
N ASP A 517 -24.73 7.17 -20.20
CA ASP A 517 -24.14 8.00 -19.14
C ASP A 517 -22.94 7.24 -18.57
N PRO A 518 -21.72 7.43 -19.12
CA PRO A 518 -20.55 6.70 -18.65
C PRO A 518 -20.31 6.94 -17.16
N ARG A 519 -20.21 5.85 -16.41
CA ARG A 519 -19.96 5.86 -14.95
C ARG A 519 -18.66 5.20 -14.59
N TYR A 520 -18.31 4.12 -15.26
CA TYR A 520 -17.15 3.30 -14.93
C TYR A 520 -16.18 3.24 -16.10
N ALA A 521 -14.89 3.44 -15.81
CA ALA A 521 -13.79 3.07 -16.69
C ALA A 521 -13.10 1.83 -16.11
N ILE A 522 -12.74 0.89 -16.98
CA ILE A 522 -12.13 -0.39 -16.60
C ILE A 522 -10.89 -0.62 -17.47
N VAL A 523 -9.82 -1.07 -16.84
CA VAL A 523 -8.65 -1.62 -17.53
C VAL A 523 -8.37 -3.01 -17.01
N VAL A 524 -8.14 -3.96 -17.92
CA VAL A 524 -7.74 -5.33 -17.66
C VAL A 524 -6.40 -5.58 -18.34
N VAL A 525 -5.44 -6.11 -17.59
CA VAL A 525 -4.11 -6.49 -18.06
C VAL A 525 -3.85 -7.94 -17.70
N ILE A 526 -3.54 -8.78 -18.70
CA ILE A 526 -3.15 -10.17 -18.51
C ILE A 526 -1.73 -10.36 -19.08
N ASP A 527 -0.79 -10.74 -18.22
CA ASP A 527 0.63 -10.89 -18.53
C ASP A 527 0.96 -12.35 -18.86
N GLU A 528 1.56 -12.56 -20.04
CA GLU A 528 2.02 -13.87 -20.55
C GLU A 528 0.92 -14.96 -20.50
N PRO A 529 -0.24 -14.78 -21.16
CA PRO A 529 -1.17 -15.89 -21.36
C PRO A 529 -0.53 -16.99 -22.22
N SER A 530 -0.65 -18.25 -21.79
CA SER A 530 0.04 -19.39 -22.42
C SER A 530 -0.90 -20.31 -23.22
N LYS A 531 -2.22 -20.17 -23.04
CA LYS A 531 -3.24 -21.00 -23.68
C LYS A 531 -4.12 -20.25 -24.70
N ALA A 532 -3.74 -19.01 -25.03
CA ALA A 532 -4.54 -18.09 -25.84
C ALA A 532 -4.48 -18.38 -27.35
#